data_AF-A0A810QBR1-F1
#
_entry.id   AF-A0A810QBR1-F1
#
_cell.length_a   1.000
_cell.length_b   1.000
_cell.length_c   1.000
_cell.angle_alpha   90.00
_cell.angle_beta   90.00
_cell.angle_gamma   90.00
#
_symmetry.space_group_name_H-M   'P 1'
#
loop_
_entity.id
_entity.type
_entity.pdbx_description
1 polymer ?
#
loop_
_entity_poly.entity_id
_entity_poly.type
_entity_poly.pdbx_seq_one_letter_code
_entity_poly.pdbx_strand_id
1 'polypeptide(L)'
;MNLEQNEELAKQILRTGMYANLYDKETTYGYLTYLTYRVEDTLFTWKKESDADGFWADLTWEEYIAFLQREKTLLLAAQRVLLSTVMAFPVSAFDFTLEEAEVDFPVTRYDSAGMLHMAKLYSFENCISIVEFLMFRAERAYYPLWKEQRGPHYTWELYIVELLHSRREFVDPLSRAFRNALVQLDFLPAWQIIYPTIQGDTEIG
;
A
#
# COMPACT_ATOMS: atom_id res chain seq x y z
N MET A 1 0.58 22.97 2.01
CA MET A 1 1.86 23.14 2.73
C MET A 1 2.89 23.72 1.77
N ASN A 2 3.58 24.80 2.14
CA ASN A 2 4.65 25.36 1.30
C ASN A 2 5.99 24.62 1.53
N LEU A 3 7.01 24.92 0.71
CA LEU A 3 8.32 24.25 0.78
C LEU A 3 9.00 24.41 2.15
N GLU A 4 8.99 25.62 2.70
CA GLU A 4 9.63 25.96 3.97
C GLU A 4 9.01 25.19 5.16
N GLN A 5 7.67 25.14 5.22
CA GLN A 5 6.93 24.35 6.21
C GLN A 5 7.26 22.86 6.10
N ASN A 6 7.44 22.38 4.87
CA ASN A 6 7.76 20.98 4.61
C ASN A 6 9.17 20.61 5.06
N GLU A 7 10.15 21.49 4.79
CA GLU A 7 11.53 21.32 5.26
C GLU A 7 11.63 21.35 6.78
N GLU A 8 10.90 22.25 7.43
CA GLU A 8 10.87 22.35 8.89
C GLU A 8 10.23 21.12 9.54
N LEU A 9 9.12 20.63 8.97
CA LEU A 9 8.52 19.36 9.40
C LEU A 9 9.51 18.19 9.24
N ALA A 10 10.19 18.10 8.11
CA ALA A 10 11.19 17.05 7.88
C ALA A 10 12.32 17.10 8.92
N LYS A 11 12.81 18.30 9.28
CA LYS A 11 13.82 18.46 10.34
C LYS A 11 13.31 17.98 11.70
N GLN A 12 12.06 18.30 12.06
CA GLN A 12 11.46 17.85 13.33
C GLN A 12 11.33 16.32 13.38
N ILE A 13 10.87 15.70 12.30
CA ILE A 13 10.77 14.24 12.19
C ILE A 13 12.16 13.61 12.32
N LEU A 14 13.15 14.09 11.59
CA LEU A 14 14.52 13.55 11.64
C LEU A 14 15.18 13.73 13.01
N ARG A 15 14.94 14.86 13.68
CA ARG A 15 15.48 15.13 15.02
C ARG A 15 14.93 14.17 16.08
N THR A 16 13.65 13.81 15.95
CA THR A 16 12.92 13.05 16.97
C THR A 16 12.92 11.55 16.68
N GLY A 17 12.97 11.17 15.41
CA GLY A 17 12.76 9.80 14.95
C GLY A 17 11.37 9.27 15.28
N MET A 18 10.40 10.14 15.61
CA MET A 18 9.08 9.73 16.07
C MET A 18 8.11 9.59 14.90
N TYR A 19 7.40 8.47 14.86
CA TYR A 19 6.20 8.25 14.06
C TYR A 19 5.24 7.37 14.88
N ALA A 20 3.95 7.40 14.58
CA ALA A 20 2.99 6.56 15.29
C ALA A 20 2.92 5.18 14.61
N ASN A 21 2.81 4.12 15.41
CA ASN A 21 2.35 2.84 14.90
C ASN A 21 0.95 2.61 15.46
N LEU A 22 -0.06 2.89 14.65
CA LEU A 22 -1.47 2.86 15.08
C LEU A 22 -2.06 1.45 15.07
N TYR A 23 -1.37 0.49 14.47
CA TYR A 23 -1.86 -0.87 14.31
C TYR A 23 -0.89 -1.87 14.91
N ASP A 24 -1.45 -2.95 15.46
CA ASP A 24 -0.63 -4.10 15.83
C ASP A 24 -0.07 -4.79 14.57
N LYS A 25 0.83 -5.75 14.79
CA LYS A 25 1.50 -6.49 13.71
C LYS A 25 0.54 -7.35 12.89
N GLU A 26 -0.51 -7.90 13.50
CA GLU A 26 -1.48 -8.75 12.83
C GLU A 26 -2.34 -7.92 11.87
N THR A 27 -2.84 -6.77 12.33
CA THR A 27 -3.57 -5.80 11.50
C THR A 27 -2.71 -5.30 10.34
N THR A 28 -1.45 -4.93 10.62
CA THR A 28 -0.49 -4.51 9.59
C THR A 28 -0.24 -5.61 8.55
N TYR A 29 -0.12 -6.85 9.00
CA TYR A 29 0.04 -8.02 8.12
C TYR A 29 -1.22 -8.24 7.25
N GLY A 30 -2.41 -8.03 7.79
CA GLY A 30 -3.67 -8.06 7.05
C GLY A 30 -3.67 -7.06 5.89
N TYR A 31 -3.24 -5.82 6.12
CA TYR A 31 -3.13 -4.82 5.06
C TYR A 31 -2.08 -5.15 4.00
N LEU A 32 -0.95 -5.72 4.39
CA LEU A 32 0.01 -6.17 3.38
C LEU A 32 -0.54 -7.33 2.55
N THR A 33 -1.25 -8.25 3.19
CA THR A 33 -1.91 -9.37 2.51
C THR A 33 -2.90 -8.83 1.49
N TYR A 34 -3.67 -7.81 1.85
CA TYR A 34 -4.56 -7.11 0.94
C TYR A 34 -3.82 -6.47 -0.25
N LEU A 35 -2.74 -5.73 0.00
CA LEU A 35 -1.96 -5.12 -1.08
C LEU A 35 -1.31 -6.16 -1.99
N THR A 36 -0.84 -7.26 -1.42
CA THR A 36 -0.28 -8.40 -2.15
C THR A 36 -1.30 -8.95 -3.12
N TYR A 37 -2.49 -9.28 -2.61
CA TYR A 37 -3.62 -9.72 -3.42
C TYR A 37 -3.89 -8.75 -4.58
N ARG A 38 -3.99 -7.44 -4.31
CA ARG A 38 -4.32 -6.46 -5.34
C ARG A 38 -3.26 -6.34 -6.44
N VAL A 39 -1.98 -6.41 -6.09
CA VAL A 39 -0.88 -6.40 -7.06
C VAL A 39 -0.96 -7.63 -7.96
N GLU A 40 -1.19 -8.80 -7.36
CA GLU A 40 -1.32 -10.08 -8.07
C GLU A 40 -2.56 -10.09 -8.98
N ASP A 41 -3.69 -9.60 -8.49
CA ASP A 41 -4.96 -9.53 -9.22
C ASP A 41 -4.90 -8.57 -10.40
N THR A 42 -4.24 -7.42 -10.21
CA THR A 42 -4.08 -6.43 -11.29
C THR A 42 -3.34 -7.02 -12.48
N LEU A 43 -2.24 -7.75 -12.25
CA LEU A 43 -1.51 -8.42 -13.34
C LEU A 43 -2.37 -9.48 -14.00
N PHE A 44 -2.99 -10.35 -13.19
CA PHE A 44 -3.80 -11.46 -13.70
C PHE A 44 -4.94 -10.96 -14.59
N THR A 45 -5.75 -10.03 -14.08
CA THR A 45 -6.88 -9.45 -14.80
C THR A 45 -6.42 -8.75 -16.08
N TRP A 46 -5.39 -7.89 -16.00
CA TRP A 46 -4.85 -7.20 -17.17
C TRP A 46 -4.33 -8.18 -18.23
N LYS A 47 -3.64 -9.25 -17.84
CA LYS A 47 -3.09 -10.23 -18.78
C LYS A 47 -4.15 -11.15 -19.36
N LYS A 48 -5.19 -11.56 -18.61
CA LYS A 48 -6.33 -12.28 -19.19
C LYS A 48 -7.04 -11.45 -20.25
N GLU A 49 -7.18 -10.14 -20.04
CA GLU A 49 -7.83 -9.24 -21.00
C GLU A 49 -6.96 -8.95 -22.23
N SER A 50 -5.65 -8.80 -22.04
CA SER A 50 -4.72 -8.41 -23.11
C SER A 50 -4.10 -9.58 -23.89
N ASP A 51 -4.10 -10.79 -23.33
CA ASP A 51 -3.60 -12.03 -23.96
C ASP A 51 -4.73 -13.06 -24.09
N ALA A 52 -5.81 -12.64 -24.74
CA ALA A 52 -7.07 -13.38 -24.80
C ALA A 52 -6.99 -14.75 -25.50
N ASP A 53 -5.97 -14.98 -26.32
CA ASP A 53 -5.74 -16.24 -27.05
C ASP A 53 -4.41 -16.92 -26.67
N GLY A 54 -3.71 -16.41 -25.63
CA GLY A 54 -2.38 -16.87 -25.25
C GLY A 54 -2.33 -17.61 -23.90
N PHE A 55 -1.13 -17.70 -23.34
CA PHE A 55 -0.86 -18.42 -22.10
C PHE A 55 -1.79 -18.02 -20.94
N TRP A 56 -2.18 -16.74 -20.87
CA TRP A 56 -2.99 -16.22 -19.78
C TRP A 56 -4.48 -16.51 -19.91
N ALA A 57 -4.97 -16.82 -21.11
CA ALA A 57 -6.40 -16.97 -21.40
C ALA A 57 -7.06 -18.09 -20.57
N ASP A 58 -6.37 -19.22 -20.44
CA ASP A 58 -6.93 -20.42 -19.80
C ASP A 58 -6.52 -20.59 -18.33
N LEU A 59 -5.57 -19.80 -17.83
CA LEU A 59 -5.10 -19.92 -16.45
C LEU A 59 -6.22 -19.67 -15.44
N THR A 60 -6.34 -20.58 -14.47
CA THR A 60 -7.07 -20.33 -13.23
C THR A 60 -6.27 -19.41 -12.31
N TRP A 61 -6.93 -18.89 -11.26
CA TRP A 61 -6.24 -18.08 -10.27
C TRP A 61 -5.13 -18.88 -9.56
N GLU A 62 -5.42 -20.13 -9.21
CA GLU A 62 -4.51 -21.03 -8.51
C GLU A 62 -3.29 -21.39 -9.36
N GLU A 63 -3.50 -21.67 -10.64
CA GLU A 63 -2.41 -21.94 -11.58
C GLU A 63 -1.52 -20.71 -11.77
N TYR A 64 -2.12 -19.53 -11.87
CA TYR A 64 -1.39 -18.27 -11.90
C TYR A 64 -0.55 -18.03 -10.65
N ILE A 65 -1.12 -18.22 -9.46
CA ILE A 65 -0.37 -18.04 -8.21
C ILE A 65 0.77 -19.05 -8.10
N ALA A 66 0.53 -20.32 -8.47
CA ALA A 66 1.58 -21.33 -8.50
C ALA A 66 2.70 -20.98 -9.49
N PHE A 67 2.35 -20.40 -10.65
CA PHE A 67 3.31 -19.87 -11.61
C PHE A 67 4.11 -18.70 -11.05
N LEU A 68 3.44 -17.70 -10.47
CA LEU A 68 4.08 -16.51 -9.87
C LEU A 68 5.06 -16.88 -8.74
N GLN A 69 4.73 -17.88 -7.93
CA GLN A 69 5.62 -18.38 -6.86
C GLN A 69 6.90 -19.03 -7.40
N ARG A 70 6.85 -19.61 -8.61
CA ARG A 70 8.00 -20.29 -9.24
C ARG A 70 8.87 -19.31 -10.04
N GLU A 71 8.25 -18.33 -10.67
CA GLU A 71 8.94 -17.34 -11.50
C GLU A 71 9.54 -16.21 -10.66
N LYS A 72 10.78 -16.41 -10.21
CA LYS A 72 11.49 -15.44 -9.36
C LYS A 72 11.53 -14.03 -9.94
N THR A 73 11.74 -13.90 -11.25
CA THR A 73 11.78 -12.58 -11.91
C THR A 73 10.44 -11.88 -11.84
N LEU A 74 9.34 -12.62 -12.03
CA LEU A 74 7.99 -12.07 -11.95
C LEU A 74 7.60 -11.72 -10.50
N LEU A 75 8.03 -12.52 -9.53
CA LEU A 75 7.87 -12.22 -8.10
C LEU A 75 8.57 -10.91 -7.71
N LEU A 76 9.82 -10.73 -8.16
CA LEU A 76 10.57 -9.48 -7.95
C LEU A 76 9.91 -8.28 -8.66
N ALA A 77 9.32 -8.50 -9.84
CA ALA A 77 8.56 -7.47 -10.53
C ALA A 77 7.32 -7.06 -9.74
N ALA A 78 6.56 -8.01 -9.18
CA ALA A 78 5.41 -7.73 -8.34
C ALA A 78 5.79 -6.95 -7.07
N GLN A 79 6.91 -7.31 -6.43
CA GLN A 79 7.46 -6.53 -5.31
C GLN A 79 7.78 -5.09 -5.73
N ARG A 80 8.46 -4.91 -6.87
CA ARG A 80 8.82 -3.59 -7.41
C ARG A 80 7.59 -2.76 -7.77
N VAL A 81 6.56 -3.38 -8.34
CA VAL A 81 5.26 -2.74 -8.62
C VAL A 81 4.66 -2.21 -7.33
N LEU A 82 4.50 -3.06 -6.30
CA LEU A 82 3.96 -2.63 -5.01
C LEU A 82 4.71 -1.42 -4.44
N LEU A 83 6.04 -1.53 -4.37
CA LEU A 83 6.89 -0.48 -3.81
C LEU A 83 6.77 0.82 -4.62
N SER A 84 6.85 0.73 -5.95
CA SER A 84 6.78 1.89 -6.84
C SER A 84 5.43 2.61 -6.74
N THR A 85 4.33 1.87 -6.69
CA THR A 85 2.99 2.44 -6.57
C THR A 85 2.80 3.13 -5.21
N VAL A 86 3.24 2.50 -4.11
CA VAL A 86 3.17 3.11 -2.77
C VAL A 86 4.03 4.38 -2.67
N MET A 87 5.23 4.38 -3.27
CA MET A 87 6.08 5.58 -3.33
C MET A 87 5.47 6.69 -4.18
N ALA A 88 4.81 6.35 -5.28
CA ALA A 88 4.18 7.32 -6.19
C ALA A 88 2.83 7.87 -5.70
N PHE A 89 2.20 7.24 -4.70
CA PHE A 89 0.90 7.68 -4.19
C PHE A 89 0.93 9.17 -3.77
N PRO A 90 0.03 10.04 -4.25
CA PRO A 90 0.15 11.47 -3.98
C PRO A 90 -0.35 11.82 -2.58
N VAL A 91 0.34 12.73 -1.90
CA VAL A 91 -0.04 13.22 -0.55
C VAL A 91 -1.43 13.86 -0.54
N SER A 92 -1.82 14.49 -1.64
CA SER A 92 -3.14 15.10 -1.80
C SER A 92 -4.29 14.13 -1.97
N ALA A 93 -4.04 12.82 -2.19
CA ALA A 93 -5.10 11.82 -2.31
C ALA A 93 -5.58 11.28 -0.95
N PHE A 94 -4.91 11.62 0.15
CA PHE A 94 -5.43 11.30 1.48
C PHE A 94 -6.65 12.18 1.79
N ASP A 95 -7.83 11.55 1.83
CA ASP A 95 -9.08 12.19 2.22
C ASP A 95 -9.42 11.89 3.69
N PHE A 96 -9.24 12.90 4.54
CA PHE A 96 -9.52 12.81 5.98
C PHE A 96 -10.98 13.12 6.34
N THR A 97 -11.84 13.41 5.35
CA THR A 97 -13.25 13.75 5.56
C THR A 97 -14.19 12.55 5.40
N LEU A 98 -13.67 11.41 4.94
CA LEU A 98 -14.42 10.18 4.75
C LEU A 98 -15.11 9.74 6.04
N GLU A 99 -16.38 9.37 5.94
CA GLU A 99 -17.16 8.77 7.03
C GLU A 99 -16.85 7.28 7.18
N GLU A 100 -16.66 6.59 6.05
CA GLU A 100 -16.36 5.16 5.98
C GLU A 100 -15.24 4.87 4.97
N ALA A 101 -14.45 3.85 5.28
CA ALA A 101 -13.42 3.32 4.39
C ALA A 101 -13.28 1.83 4.67
N GLU A 102 -13.90 1.02 3.81
CA GLU A 102 -13.83 -0.44 3.85
C GLU A 102 -12.66 -0.94 3.00
N VAL A 103 -11.93 -1.89 3.56
CA VAL A 103 -10.91 -2.67 2.86
C VAL A 103 -11.50 -4.06 2.72
N ASP A 104 -12.00 -4.38 1.53
CA ASP A 104 -12.67 -5.66 1.28
C ASP A 104 -11.87 -6.54 0.32
N PHE A 105 -11.81 -7.84 0.62
CA PHE A 105 -11.25 -8.85 -0.26
C PHE A 105 -12.36 -9.34 -1.18
N PRO A 106 -12.24 -9.20 -2.51
CA PRO A 106 -13.30 -9.63 -3.42
C PRO A 106 -13.50 -11.15 -3.34
N VAL A 107 -14.74 -11.53 -3.10
CA VAL A 107 -15.18 -12.93 -2.88
C VAL A 107 -14.89 -13.84 -4.08
N THR A 108 -14.71 -13.28 -5.27
CA THR A 108 -14.53 -14.02 -6.54
C THR A 108 -13.22 -14.79 -6.65
N ARG A 109 -12.28 -14.62 -5.71
CA ARG A 109 -10.94 -15.25 -5.72
C ARG A 109 -10.77 -16.33 -4.67
N TYR A 110 -11.82 -16.62 -3.91
CA TYR A 110 -11.85 -17.72 -2.96
C TYR A 110 -12.15 -19.03 -3.67
N ASP A 111 -11.40 -20.08 -3.34
CA ASP A 111 -11.71 -21.42 -3.82
C ASP A 111 -12.98 -22.00 -3.15
N SER A 112 -13.39 -23.20 -3.56
CA SER A 112 -14.58 -23.86 -3.00
C SER A 112 -14.49 -24.17 -1.50
N ALA A 113 -13.30 -24.11 -0.90
CA ALA A 113 -13.08 -24.27 0.53
C ALA A 113 -13.05 -22.92 1.28
N GLY A 114 -13.22 -21.79 0.58
CA GLY A 114 -13.14 -20.47 1.16
C GLY A 114 -11.70 -20.02 1.44
N MET A 115 -10.72 -20.52 0.67
CA MET A 115 -9.31 -20.12 0.79
C MET A 115 -8.90 -19.19 -0.34
N LEU A 116 -8.18 -18.11 0.00
CA LEU A 116 -7.53 -17.23 -0.96
C LEU A 116 -6.05 -17.62 -1.10
N HIS A 117 -5.65 -18.02 -2.30
CA HIS A 117 -4.26 -18.34 -2.64
C HIS A 117 -3.51 -17.08 -3.09
N MET A 118 -2.29 -16.89 -2.60
CA MET A 118 -1.42 -15.75 -2.92
C MET A 118 0.05 -16.18 -2.98
N ALA A 119 0.88 -15.46 -3.74
CA ALA A 119 2.29 -15.82 -3.91
C ALA A 119 3.17 -15.40 -2.73
N LYS A 120 2.63 -14.64 -1.77
CA LYS A 120 3.35 -14.07 -0.61
C LYS A 120 4.61 -13.33 -1.06
N LEU A 121 4.40 -12.13 -1.60
CA LEU A 121 5.48 -11.32 -2.18
C LEU A 121 6.63 -11.01 -1.22
N TYR A 122 6.40 -10.94 0.10
CA TYR A 122 7.43 -10.58 1.08
C TYR A 122 7.49 -11.58 2.24
N SER A 123 8.67 -11.71 2.85
CA SER A 123 8.83 -12.41 4.13
C SER A 123 8.33 -11.53 5.27
N PHE A 124 7.74 -12.14 6.32
CA PHE A 124 7.10 -11.44 7.44
C PHE A 124 7.94 -10.30 8.06
N GLU A 125 9.27 -10.44 8.10
CA GLU A 125 10.18 -9.41 8.63
C GLU A 125 10.40 -8.21 7.69
N ASN A 126 10.31 -8.41 6.36
CA ASN A 126 10.39 -7.34 5.35
C ASN A 126 9.02 -6.71 5.03
N CYS A 127 7.94 -7.38 5.45
CA CYS A 127 6.54 -7.05 5.15
C CYS A 127 6.03 -5.73 5.76
N ILE A 128 6.47 -5.41 6.97
CA ILE A 128 5.84 -4.37 7.79
C ILE A 128 6.12 -2.95 7.26
N SER A 129 7.31 -2.73 6.69
CA SER A 129 7.79 -1.38 6.36
C SER A 129 7.03 -0.67 5.24
N ILE A 130 6.43 -1.39 4.28
CA ILE A 130 5.68 -0.74 3.18
C ILE A 130 4.36 -0.17 3.69
N VAL A 131 3.64 -0.94 4.50
CA VAL A 131 2.36 -0.52 5.10
C VAL A 131 2.59 0.61 6.09
N GLU A 132 3.59 0.46 6.97
CA GLU A 132 4.00 1.51 7.90
C GLU A 132 4.46 2.78 7.18
N PHE A 133 5.17 2.65 6.05
CA PHE A 133 5.57 3.80 5.25
C PHE A 133 4.36 4.55 4.70
N LEU A 134 3.35 3.85 4.16
CA LEU A 134 2.12 4.50 3.69
C LEU A 134 1.36 5.16 4.85
N MET A 135 1.30 4.54 6.02
CA MET A 135 0.72 5.13 7.23
C MET A 135 1.47 6.41 7.65
N PHE A 136 2.79 6.36 7.70
CA PHE A 136 3.61 7.53 7.99
C PHE A 136 3.37 8.68 7.00
N ARG A 137 3.15 8.38 5.71
CA ARG A 137 2.76 9.39 4.73
C ARG A 137 1.39 10.00 5.02
N ALA A 138 0.44 9.20 5.48
CA ALA A 138 -0.87 9.67 5.92
C ALA A 138 -0.74 10.56 7.17
N GLU A 139 0.04 10.17 8.18
CA GLU A 139 0.33 10.97 9.38
C GLU A 139 0.92 12.33 9.02
N ARG A 140 1.94 12.33 8.15
CA ARG A 140 2.58 13.56 7.68
C ARG A 140 1.63 14.46 6.90
N ALA A 141 0.67 13.87 6.17
CA ALA A 141 -0.36 14.61 5.44
C ALA A 141 -1.44 15.19 6.38
N TYR A 142 -1.70 14.50 7.49
CA TYR A 142 -2.73 14.86 8.47
C TYR A 142 -2.25 15.95 9.45
N TYR A 143 -0.98 15.93 9.85
CA TYR A 143 -0.40 16.88 10.80
C TYR A 143 -0.65 18.37 10.45
N PRO A 144 -0.45 18.84 9.21
CA PRO A 144 -0.71 20.23 8.86
C PRO A 144 -2.13 20.71 9.17
N LEU A 145 -3.13 19.85 9.02
CA LEU A 145 -4.54 20.19 9.31
C LEU A 145 -4.74 20.53 10.79
N TRP A 146 -4.07 19.78 11.67
CA TRP A 146 -4.11 20.02 13.10
C TRP A 146 -3.20 21.15 13.54
N LYS A 147 -2.03 21.32 12.91
CA LYS A 147 -1.15 22.46 13.18
C LYS A 147 -1.85 23.79 12.93
N GLU A 148 -2.65 23.88 11.87
CA GLU A 148 -3.46 25.06 11.58
C GLU A 148 -4.49 25.35 12.69
N GLN A 149 -5.17 24.32 13.18
CA GLN A 149 -6.19 24.46 14.24
C GLN A 149 -5.59 24.71 15.64
N ARG A 150 -4.49 24.04 15.97
CA ARG A 150 -3.84 24.07 17.30
C ARG A 150 -2.84 25.23 17.44
N GLY A 151 -2.42 25.82 16.31
CA GLY A 151 -1.53 26.98 16.27
C GLY A 151 -0.04 26.65 16.19
N PRO A 152 0.82 27.68 16.14
CA PRO A 152 2.23 27.56 15.75
C PRO A 152 3.10 26.76 16.72
N HIS A 153 2.69 26.64 17.99
CA HIS A 153 3.41 25.88 19.01
C HIS A 153 3.11 24.37 18.98
N TYR A 154 2.18 23.93 18.13
CA TYR A 154 1.87 22.51 17.96
C TYR A 154 2.96 21.82 17.13
N THR A 155 3.90 21.16 17.80
CA THR A 155 5.04 20.50 17.16
C THR A 155 4.69 19.08 16.71
N TRP A 156 5.57 18.48 15.91
CA TRP A 156 5.44 17.08 15.52
C TRP A 156 5.41 16.14 16.74
N GLU A 157 6.25 16.39 17.75
CA GLU A 157 6.29 15.58 18.96
C GLU A 157 4.96 15.62 19.73
N LEU A 158 4.38 16.82 19.87
CA LEU A 158 3.06 16.99 20.50
C LEU A 158 1.97 16.28 19.70
N TYR A 159 2.03 16.33 18.38
CA TYR A 159 1.12 15.61 17.50
C TYR A 159 1.20 14.10 17.66
N ILE A 160 2.41 13.52 17.70
CA ILE A 160 2.58 12.08 17.93
C ILE A 160 2.08 11.68 19.32
N VAL A 161 2.39 12.46 20.36
CA VAL A 161 1.87 12.21 21.72
C VAL A 161 0.34 12.24 21.72
N GLU A 162 -0.26 13.22 21.06
CA GLU A 162 -1.71 13.31 20.94
C GLU A 162 -2.28 12.11 20.16
N LEU A 163 -1.69 11.70 19.03
CA LEU A 163 -2.10 10.51 18.27
C LEU A 163 -2.13 9.26 19.13
N LEU A 164 -1.11 9.04 19.96
CA LEU A 164 -0.97 7.84 20.78
C LEU A 164 -1.89 7.83 22.02
N HIS A 165 -2.36 8.98 22.48
CA HIS A 165 -3.14 9.11 23.72
C HIS A 165 -4.58 9.62 23.52
N SER A 166 -4.98 9.94 22.28
CA SER A 166 -6.27 10.57 21.97
C SER A 166 -7.43 9.61 21.81
N ARG A 167 -8.63 10.21 21.81
CA ARG A 167 -9.90 9.54 21.52
C ARG A 167 -10.07 9.30 20.02
N ARG A 168 -10.99 8.38 19.70
CA ARG A 168 -11.38 7.98 18.34
C ARG A 168 -11.58 9.13 17.35
N GLU A 169 -12.15 10.26 17.77
CA GLU A 169 -12.37 11.44 16.91
C GLU A 169 -11.11 11.97 16.22
N PHE A 170 -9.94 11.83 16.85
CA PHE A 170 -8.67 12.28 16.29
C PHE A 170 -8.01 11.23 15.38
N VAL A 171 -8.09 9.95 15.78
CA VAL A 171 -7.40 8.82 15.14
C VAL A 171 -8.20 8.21 13.99
N ASP A 172 -9.53 8.22 14.08
CA ASP A 172 -10.41 7.58 13.10
C ASP A 172 -10.33 8.23 11.71
N PRO A 173 -10.29 9.56 11.55
CA PRO A 173 -10.13 10.18 10.24
C PRO A 173 -8.83 9.77 9.54
N LEU A 174 -7.71 9.73 10.30
CA LEU A 174 -6.42 9.24 9.79
C LEU A 174 -6.51 7.77 9.37
N SER A 175 -7.09 6.93 10.22
CA SER A 175 -7.27 5.51 9.95
C SER A 175 -8.13 5.25 8.70
N ARG A 176 -9.20 6.03 8.50
CA ARG A 176 -10.06 5.94 7.31
C ARG A 176 -9.34 6.42 6.05
N ALA A 177 -8.66 7.56 6.11
CA ALA A 177 -7.87 8.08 5.00
C ALA A 177 -6.79 7.07 4.57
N PHE A 178 -6.11 6.45 5.54
CA PHE A 178 -5.14 5.40 5.27
C PHE A 178 -5.77 4.17 4.60
N ARG A 179 -6.87 3.64 5.14
CA ARG A 179 -7.57 2.50 4.55
C ARG A 179 -8.06 2.80 3.14
N ASN A 180 -8.60 4.00 2.93
CA ASN A 180 -9.03 4.45 1.62
C ASN A 180 -7.84 4.56 0.64
N ALA A 181 -6.68 5.03 1.09
CA ALA A 181 -5.47 5.03 0.28
C ALA A 181 -5.07 3.61 -0.17
N LEU A 182 -5.19 2.59 0.70
CA LEU A 182 -4.93 1.19 0.32
C LEU A 182 -5.81 0.74 -0.85
N VAL A 183 -7.07 1.19 -0.90
CA VAL A 183 -8.03 0.90 -1.98
C VAL A 183 -7.73 1.71 -3.24
N GLN A 184 -7.32 2.96 -3.10
CA GLN A 184 -7.04 3.85 -4.23
C GLN A 184 -5.74 3.53 -4.98
N LEU A 185 -4.79 2.78 -4.39
CA LEU A 185 -3.55 2.42 -5.08
C LEU A 185 -3.86 1.75 -6.43
N ASP A 186 -3.33 2.30 -7.51
CA ASP A 186 -3.46 1.72 -8.86
C ASP A 186 -2.14 1.08 -9.28
N PHE A 187 -2.15 -0.24 -9.44
CA PHE A 187 -0.97 -1.02 -9.78
C PHE A 187 -0.76 -1.18 -11.29
N LEU A 188 -1.79 -0.88 -12.11
CA LEU A 188 -1.74 -1.15 -13.54
C LEU A 188 -0.66 -0.32 -14.27
N PRO A 189 -0.52 1.00 -14.03
CA PRO A 189 0.52 1.78 -14.68
C PRO A 189 1.94 1.26 -14.38
N ALA A 190 2.18 0.85 -13.13
CA ALA A 190 3.46 0.27 -12.73
C ALA A 190 3.71 -1.08 -13.40
N TRP A 191 2.68 -1.94 -13.48
CA TRP A 191 2.76 -3.20 -14.21
C TRP A 191 3.07 -3.01 -15.69
N GLN A 192 2.42 -2.06 -16.36
CA GLN A 192 2.64 -1.76 -17.78
C GLN A 192 4.07 -1.27 -18.07
N ILE A 193 4.73 -0.65 -17.09
CA ILE A 193 6.13 -0.24 -17.21
C ILE A 193 7.09 -1.41 -16.90
N ILE A 194 6.82 -2.18 -15.85
CA ILE A 194 7.77 -3.16 -15.32
C ILE A 194 7.68 -4.49 -16.08
N TYR A 195 6.48 -4.98 -16.39
CA TYR A 195 6.30 -6.30 -17.00
C TYR A 195 7.03 -6.46 -18.36
N PRO A 196 7.00 -5.49 -19.29
CA PRO A 196 7.75 -5.63 -20.55
C PRO A 196 9.26 -5.76 -20.36
N THR A 197 9.81 -5.13 -19.31
CA THR A 197 11.27 -5.16 -19.05
C THR A 197 11.78 -6.53 -18.62
N ILE A 198 10.92 -7.37 -18.04
CA ILE A 198 11.29 -8.72 -17.60
C ILE A 198 11.00 -9.79 -18.65
N GLN A 199 10.20 -9.48 -19.67
CA GLN A 199 9.96 -10.38 -20.81
C GLN A 199 11.16 -10.36 -21.77
N GLY A 200 11.77 -9.20 -21.99
CA GLY A 200 12.94 -9.05 -22.87
C GLY A 200 14.19 -9.83 -22.43
N ASP A 201 14.29 -10.21 -21.15
CA ASP A 201 15.37 -11.05 -20.62
C ASP A 201 15.15 -12.55 -20.87
N THR A 202 13.97 -12.95 -21.38
CA THR A 202 13.58 -14.38 -21.54
C THR A 202 13.61 -14.85 -23.00
N GLU A 203 13.88 -13.97 -23.97
CA GLU A 203 14.01 -14.33 -25.41
C GLU A 203 15.43 -14.73 -25.84
N ILE A 204 16.37 -14.84 -24.88
CA ILE A 204 17.70 -15.41 -25.11
C ILE A 204 17.83 -16.70 -24.29
N GLY A 205 17.16 -17.76 -24.75
CA GLY A 205 17.21 -19.10 -24.16
C GLY A 205 16.81 -20.17 -25.16
#